data_AF-A0A6N2WH45-F1
#
_entry.id   AF-A0A6N2WH45-F1
#
_cell.length_a   1.000
_cell.length_b   1.000
_cell.length_c   1.000
_cell.angle_alpha   90.00
_cell.angle_beta   90.00
_cell.angle_gamma   90.00
#
_symmetry.space_group_name_H-M   'P 1'
#
loop_
_entity.id
_entity.type
_entity.pdbx_description
1 polymer ?
#
loop_
_entity_poly.entity_id
_entity_poly.type
_entity_poly.pdbx_seq_one_letter_code
_entity_poly.pdbx_strand_id
1 'polypeptide(L)'
;MIYNKYEISIVSPFDREYLVAEIAKDDNFYAEINQENGYLEIQIYCNVNEVKHLELQRFCEVLYKTKLYLAPTNIKNIIIKNEFHIKEEVNEDKKWIHLYYRKKKVAICYLLRDSIELNIIVSSKRLTFPFDSFYNILMRIHERLRSFI
;
A
#
# COMPACT_ATOMS: atom_id res chain seq x y z
N MET A 1 9.96 10.86 22.17
CA MET A 1 10.06 10.52 20.73
C MET A 1 9.59 9.09 20.57
N ILE A 2 8.30 8.88 20.31
CA ILE A 2 7.77 7.55 19.98
C ILE A 2 7.84 7.45 18.46
N TYR A 3 8.81 6.69 17.98
CA TYR A 3 8.94 6.39 16.56
C TYR A 3 7.71 5.56 16.15
N ASN A 4 6.84 6.13 15.31
CA ASN A 4 5.84 5.40 14.50
C ASN A 4 6.57 4.37 13.62
N LYS A 5 6.99 3.25 14.22
CA LYS A 5 7.84 2.26 13.59
C LYS A 5 6.93 1.22 12.95
N TYR A 6 6.83 1.27 11.62
CA TYR A 6 6.31 0.11 10.90
C TYR A 6 7.29 -1.04 11.11
N GLU A 7 6.78 -2.18 11.56
CA GLU A 7 7.56 -3.39 11.68
C GLU A 7 7.09 -4.36 10.60
N ILE A 8 8.05 -4.76 9.76
CA ILE A 8 7.83 -5.82 8.78
C ILE A 8 8.21 -7.10 9.48
N SER A 9 7.22 -7.95 9.72
CA SER A 9 7.43 -9.29 10.24
C SER A 9 7.38 -10.24 9.06
N ILE A 10 8.53 -10.82 8.73
CA ILE A 10 8.58 -11.88 7.72
C ILE A 10 8.18 -13.16 8.44
N VAL A 11 7.02 -13.68 8.07
CA VAL A 11 6.53 -14.97 8.54
C VAL A 11 7.37 -16.06 7.88
N SER A 12 8.19 -16.73 8.70
CA SER A 12 8.93 -17.94 8.35
C SER A 12 8.67 -18.98 9.44
N PRO A 13 8.40 -20.25 9.11
CA PRO A 13 8.45 -20.87 7.77
C PRO A 13 7.24 -20.46 6.91
N PHE A 14 7.27 -20.81 5.62
CA PHE A 14 6.10 -20.82 4.74
C PHE A 14 5.06 -21.82 5.29
N ASP A 15 4.39 -21.47 6.39
CA ASP A 15 3.48 -22.37 7.11
C ASP A 15 2.07 -22.38 6.48
N ARG A 16 1.90 -21.61 5.40
CA ARG A 16 0.75 -21.61 4.49
C ARG A 16 1.33 -21.39 3.10
N GLU A 17 1.04 -22.28 2.13
CA GLU A 17 1.66 -22.40 0.79
C GLU A 17 1.86 -21.10 -0.03
N TYR A 18 1.33 -19.95 0.41
CA TYR A 18 1.26 -18.69 -0.33
C TYR A 18 1.62 -17.43 0.48
N LEU A 19 1.80 -17.46 1.80
CA LEU A 19 2.06 -16.24 2.61
C LEU A 19 3.56 -15.92 2.64
N VAL A 20 3.91 -14.66 2.37
CA VAL A 20 5.30 -14.26 2.08
C VAL A 20 5.82 -13.15 3.01
N ALA A 21 4.97 -12.22 3.45
CA ALA A 21 5.35 -11.21 4.43
C ALA A 21 4.13 -10.62 5.14
N GLU A 22 4.32 -10.13 6.36
CA GLU A 22 3.32 -9.38 7.12
C GLU A 22 3.82 -7.96 7.40
N ILE A 23 2.93 -6.99 7.34
CA ILE A 23 3.16 -5.60 7.67
C ILE A 23 2.33 -5.27 8.90
N ALA A 24 3.00 -4.93 10.00
CA ALA A 24 2.38 -4.53 11.26
C ALA A 24 2.88 -3.13 11.69
N LYS A 25 2.10 -2.49 12.55
CA LYS A 25 2.48 -1.24 13.22
C LYS A 25 1.83 -1.21 14.60
N ASP A 26 2.62 -0.95 15.65
CA ASP A 26 2.14 -0.79 17.03
C ASP A 26 1.14 -1.89 17.43
N ASP A 27 1.54 -3.15 17.30
CA ASP A 27 0.77 -4.39 17.56
C ASP A 27 -0.45 -4.63 16.66
N ASN A 28 -0.75 -3.73 15.73
CA ASN A 28 -1.84 -3.88 14.79
C ASN A 28 -1.33 -4.48 13.47
N PHE A 29 -2.05 -5.47 12.97
CA PHE A 29 -1.82 -6.05 11.66
C PHE A 29 -2.44 -5.16 10.57
N TYR A 30 -1.67 -4.84 9.53
CA TYR A 30 -2.10 -3.92 8.47
C TYR A 30 -2.28 -4.62 7.13
N ALA A 31 -1.32 -5.47 6.75
CA ALA A 31 -1.37 -6.17 5.48
C ALA A 31 -0.55 -7.45 5.50
N GLU A 32 -0.88 -8.38 4.62
CA GLU A 32 0.00 -9.46 4.21
C GLU A 32 0.33 -9.36 2.73
N ILE A 33 1.44 -9.98 2.36
CA ILE A 33 1.83 -10.17 0.98
C ILE A 33 1.84 -11.67 0.71
N ASN A 34 1.09 -12.07 -0.31
CA ASN A 34 0.92 -13.45 -0.71
C ASN A 34 1.46 -13.67 -2.13
N GLN A 35 2.00 -14.85 -2.41
CA GLN A 35 2.32 -15.29 -3.76
C GLN A 35 1.16 -16.14 -4.28
N GLU A 36 0.18 -15.51 -4.94
CA GLU A 36 -0.95 -16.21 -5.55
C GLU A 36 -0.96 -16.00 -7.06
N ASN A 37 -1.51 -16.97 -7.81
CA ASN A 37 -1.69 -16.85 -9.27
C ASN A 37 -0.39 -16.54 -10.07
N GLY A 38 0.77 -16.87 -9.51
CA GLY A 38 2.07 -16.65 -10.12
C GLY A 38 2.63 -15.23 -9.99
N TYR A 39 2.06 -14.38 -9.14
CA TYR A 39 2.55 -13.03 -8.82
C TYR A 39 2.36 -12.69 -7.32
N LEU A 40 2.91 -11.56 -6.87
CA LEU A 40 2.71 -11.08 -5.51
C LEU A 40 1.45 -10.23 -5.41
N GLU A 41 0.62 -10.53 -4.42
CA GLU A 41 -0.55 -9.77 -4.01
C GLU A 41 -0.32 -9.15 -2.64
N ILE A 42 -0.76 -7.92 -2.44
CA ILE A 42 -0.90 -7.33 -1.11
C ILE A 42 -2.37 -7.36 -0.72
N GLN A 43 -2.63 -7.89 0.47
CA GLN A 43 -3.95 -7.94 1.09
C GLN A 43 -3.94 -7.01 2.31
N ILE A 44 -4.76 -5.97 2.27
CA ILE A 44 -4.85 -4.96 3.32
C ILE A 44 -6.13 -5.23 4.13
N TYR A 45 -5.98 -5.44 5.43
CA TYR A 45 -7.07 -5.79 6.34
C TYR A 45 -7.51 -4.59 7.15
N CYS A 46 -8.80 -4.25 7.11
CA CYS A 46 -9.38 -3.25 8.01
C CYS A 46 -10.75 -3.71 8.48
N ASN A 47 -11.25 -3.13 9.57
CA ASN A 47 -12.66 -3.27 9.88
C ASN A 47 -13.50 -2.53 8.82
N VAL A 48 -14.69 -3.06 8.54
CA VAL A 48 -15.62 -2.40 7.61
C VAL A 48 -15.98 -1.02 8.17
N ASN A 49 -15.93 0.00 7.32
CA ASN A 49 -16.12 1.42 7.69
C ASN A 49 -14.97 2.07 8.48
N GLU A 50 -13.82 1.39 8.59
CA GLU A 50 -12.60 2.00 9.13
C GLU A 50 -11.79 2.66 8.00
N VAL A 51 -11.17 3.80 8.32
CA VAL A 51 -10.16 4.42 7.47
C VAL A 51 -8.80 4.14 8.09
N LYS A 52 -7.91 3.49 7.34
CA LYS A 52 -6.52 3.30 7.79
C LYS A 52 -5.69 4.50 7.38
N HIS A 53 -5.15 5.16 8.40
CA HIS A 53 -4.26 6.31 8.28
C HIS A 53 -2.81 5.84 8.25
N LEU A 54 -2.13 6.09 7.14
CA LEU A 54 -0.75 5.69 6.90
C LEU A 54 0.07 6.90 6.46
N GLU A 55 1.28 7.07 6.98
CA GLU A 55 2.24 8.00 6.39
C GLU A 55 2.82 7.37 5.11
N LEU A 56 2.55 8.00 3.95
CA LEU A 56 2.75 7.39 2.64
C LEU A 56 4.22 7.08 2.35
N GLN A 57 5.15 7.95 2.73
CA GLN A 57 6.57 7.73 2.46
C GLN A 57 7.07 6.49 3.20
N ARG A 58 6.85 6.40 4.51
CA ARG A 58 7.23 5.21 5.29
C ARG A 58 6.55 3.94 4.79
N PHE A 59 5.30 4.02 4.37
CA PHE A 59 4.61 2.87 3.82
C PHE A 59 5.26 2.41 2.50
N CYS A 60 5.58 3.33 1.60
CA CYS A 60 6.34 3.02 0.37
C CYS A 60 7.74 2.44 0.68
N GLU A 61 8.45 2.96 1.68
CA GLU A 61 9.75 2.42 2.12
C GLU A 61 9.63 0.97 2.60
N VAL A 62 8.55 0.65 3.32
CA VAL A 62 8.24 -0.72 3.76
C VAL A 62 7.97 -1.62 2.56
N LEU A 63 7.10 -1.21 1.63
CA LEU A 63 6.83 -1.97 0.42
C LEU A 63 8.10 -2.19 -0.42
N TYR A 64 8.95 -1.17 -0.55
CA TYR A 64 10.21 -1.29 -1.28
C TYR A 64 11.15 -2.32 -0.64
N LYS A 65 11.31 -2.30 0.69
CA LYS A 65 12.11 -3.29 1.41
C LYS A 65 11.58 -4.71 1.19
N THR A 66 10.25 -4.90 1.26
CA THR A 66 9.65 -6.19 0.98
C THR A 66 9.91 -6.63 -0.46
N LYS A 67 9.79 -5.71 -1.43
CA LYS A 67 10.11 -6.00 -2.84
C LYS A 67 11.53 -6.50 -3.02
N LEU A 68 12.52 -5.86 -2.41
CA LEU A 68 13.93 -6.28 -2.48
C LEU A 68 14.15 -7.65 -1.85
N TYR A 69 13.50 -7.92 -0.72
CA TYR A 69 13.60 -9.20 -0.03
C TYR A 69 12.99 -10.36 -0.84
N LEU A 70 11.93 -10.08 -1.60
CA LEU A 70 11.21 -11.07 -2.40
C LEU A 70 11.70 -11.20 -3.84
N ALA A 71 12.58 -10.31 -4.30
CA ALA A 71 13.20 -10.41 -5.63
C ALA A 71 13.87 -11.77 -5.95
N PRO A 72 14.43 -12.53 -5.00
CA PRO A 72 15.03 -13.85 -5.27
C PRO A 72 14.03 -14.99 -5.50
N THR A 73 12.72 -14.80 -5.27
CA THR A 73 11.73 -15.88 -5.44
C THR A 73 11.38 -16.04 -6.93
N ASN A 74 11.22 -17.30 -7.39
CA ASN A 74 10.90 -17.68 -8.78
C ASN A 74 9.47 -17.27 -9.20
N ILE A 75 9.14 -15.99 -9.10
CA ILE A 75 7.86 -15.43 -9.52
C ILE A 75 7.90 -15.37 -11.05
N LYS A 76 6.89 -15.96 -11.70
CA LYS A 76 6.73 -15.81 -13.15
C LYS A 76 6.44 -14.33 -13.41
N ASN A 77 7.19 -13.70 -14.32
CA ASN A 77 6.92 -12.34 -14.79
C ASN A 77 5.61 -12.32 -15.60
N ILE A 78 4.48 -12.39 -14.90
CA ILE A 78 3.16 -12.22 -15.49
C ILE A 78 2.92 -10.72 -15.62
N ILE A 79 2.64 -10.27 -16.84
CA ILE A 79 2.24 -8.87 -17.08
C ILE A 79 0.80 -8.72 -16.59
N ILE A 80 0.64 -8.06 -15.45
CA ILE A 80 -0.68 -7.75 -14.90
C ILE A 80 -1.11 -6.39 -15.41
N LYS A 81 -2.33 -6.31 -15.95
CA LYS A 81 -2.91 -5.04 -16.37
C LYS A 81 -3.01 -4.11 -15.16
N ASN A 82 -2.45 -2.90 -15.25
CA ASN A 82 -2.63 -1.89 -14.22
C ASN A 82 -4.06 -1.34 -14.30
N GLU A 83 -4.85 -1.58 -13.25
CA GLU A 83 -6.24 -1.13 -13.12
C GLU A 83 -6.40 0.02 -12.12
N PHE A 84 -5.29 0.61 -11.68
CA PHE A 84 -5.28 1.79 -10.84
C PHE A 84 -5.45 3.07 -11.66
N HIS A 85 -6.22 4.00 -11.10
CA HIS A 85 -6.43 5.33 -11.64
C HIS A 85 -6.35 6.36 -10.51
N ILE A 86 -5.79 7.53 -10.80
CA ILE A 86 -5.72 8.65 -9.86
C ILE A 86 -6.59 9.80 -10.35
N LYS A 87 -7.24 10.50 -9.43
CA LYS A 87 -7.93 11.76 -9.68
C LYS A 87 -7.39 12.80 -8.71
N GLU A 88 -6.73 13.82 -9.24
CA GLU A 88 -6.20 14.94 -8.47
C GLU A 88 -7.31 15.95 -8.17
N GLU A 89 -7.36 16.45 -6.93
CA GLU A 89 -8.24 17.53 -6.51
C GLU A 89 -7.45 18.54 -5.68
N VAL A 90 -7.70 19.81 -5.96
CA VAL A 90 -6.99 20.95 -5.37
C VAL A 90 -8.02 21.99 -4.94
N ASN A 91 -7.89 22.52 -3.74
CA ASN A 91 -8.53 23.78 -3.34
C ASN A 91 -7.47 24.76 -2.81
N GLU A 92 -7.90 25.95 -2.36
CA GLU A 92 -7.01 27.06 -1.98
C GLU A 92 -5.96 26.65 -0.92
N ASP A 93 -6.30 25.73 -0.01
CA ASP A 93 -5.45 25.37 1.14
C ASP A 93 -4.98 23.91 1.16
N LYS A 94 -5.57 23.03 0.35
CA LYS A 94 -5.37 21.58 0.44
C LYS A 94 -5.28 20.95 -0.95
N LYS A 95 -4.36 20.00 -1.06
CA LYS A 95 -4.20 19.15 -2.25
C LYS A 95 -4.35 17.69 -1.84
N TRP A 96 -5.16 16.96 -2.58
CA TRP A 96 -5.33 15.53 -2.35
C TRP A 96 -5.50 14.76 -3.65
N ILE A 97 -5.12 13.49 -3.62
CA ILE A 97 -5.28 12.58 -4.74
C ILE A 97 -6.17 11.43 -4.33
N HIS A 98 -7.26 11.23 -5.06
CA HIS A 98 -8.09 10.04 -4.92
C HIS A 98 -7.48 8.90 -5.73
N LEU A 99 -7.32 7.74 -5.09
CA LEU A 99 -6.88 6.51 -5.73
C LEU A 99 -8.08 5.60 -5.96
N TYR A 100 -8.23 5.13 -7.19
CA TYR A 100 -9.25 4.20 -7.62
C TYR A 100 -8.62 2.91 -8.13
N TYR A 101 -9.28 1.78 -7.87
CA TYR A 101 -8.99 0.48 -8.45
C TYR A 101 -10.27 -0.12 -9.01
N ARG A 102 -10.28 -0.53 -10.29
CA ARG A 102 -11.49 -1.05 -10.97
C ARG A 102 -12.73 -0.16 -10.78
N LYS A 103 -12.55 1.16 -10.95
CA LYS A 103 -13.58 2.21 -10.76
C LYS A 103 -14.10 2.41 -9.32
N LYS A 104 -13.61 1.64 -8.34
CA LYS A 104 -13.93 1.84 -6.92
C LYS A 104 -12.86 2.71 -6.27
N LYS A 105 -13.27 3.69 -5.48
CA LYS A 105 -12.37 4.49 -4.67
C LYS A 105 -11.80 3.63 -3.55
N VAL A 106 -10.47 3.55 -3.45
CA VAL A 106 -9.78 2.69 -2.47
C VAL A 106 -8.88 3.47 -1.52
N ALA A 107 -8.48 4.70 -1.86
CA ALA A 107 -7.77 5.56 -0.92
C ALA A 107 -7.89 7.05 -1.28
N ILE A 108 -7.53 7.90 -0.34
CA ILE A 108 -7.27 9.33 -0.55
C ILE A 108 -5.89 9.63 0.03
N CYS A 109 -5.05 10.35 -0.72
CA CYS A 109 -3.76 10.83 -0.23
C CYS A 109 -3.84 12.34 -0.01
N TYR A 110 -3.55 12.80 1.20
CA TYR A 110 -3.55 14.21 1.59
C TYR A 110 -2.13 14.73 1.70
N LEU A 111 -1.86 15.89 1.08
CA LEU A 111 -0.67 16.65 1.38
C LEU A 111 -0.89 17.42 2.69
N LEU A 112 -0.11 17.08 3.71
CA LEU A 112 -0.01 17.84 4.95
C LEU A 112 1.26 18.70 4.92
N ARG A 113 1.47 19.56 5.93
CA ARG A 113 2.62 20.49 5.97
C ARG A 113 3.97 19.80 5.79
N ASP A 114 4.18 18.68 6.50
CA ASP A 114 5.48 18.00 6.56
C ASP A 114 5.42 16.53 6.11
N SER A 115 4.26 16.05 5.64
CA SER A 115 4.07 14.64 5.31
C SER A 115 2.94 14.43 4.30
N ILE A 116 2.88 13.25 3.70
CA ILE A 116 1.74 12.83 2.88
C ILE A 116 1.02 11.70 3.62
N GLU A 117 -0.27 11.88 3.87
CA GLU A 117 -1.11 10.89 4.55
C GLU A 117 -1.91 10.07 3.54
N LEU A 118 -1.75 8.76 3.55
CA LEU A 118 -2.52 7.78 2.79
C LEU A 118 -3.67 7.25 3.66
N ASN A 119 -4.89 7.58 3.27
CA ASN A 119 -6.12 7.13 3.93
C ASN A 119 -6.79 6.06 3.09
N ILE A 120 -6.59 4.79 3.45
CA ILE A 120 -7.16 3.65 2.72
C ILE A 120 -8.64 3.51 3.11
N ILE A 121 -9.52 3.55 2.11
CA ILE A 121 -10.97 3.44 2.27
C ILE A 121 -11.38 2.01 2.01
N VAL A 122 -11.85 1.35 3.06
CA VAL A 122 -12.16 -0.06 3.02
C VAL A 122 -13.67 -0.28 2.97
N SER A 123 -14.16 -0.62 1.77
CA SER A 123 -15.57 -0.95 1.52
C SER A 123 -15.91 -2.44 1.76
N SER A 124 -14.91 -3.27 2.03
CA SER A 124 -15.02 -4.71 2.30
C SER A 124 -13.95 -5.13 3.29
N LYS A 125 -14.14 -6.16 4.12
CA LYS A 125 -13.17 -6.59 5.17
C LYS A 125 -11.70 -6.75 4.71
N ARG A 126 -11.49 -6.91 3.41
CA ARG A 126 -10.17 -7.05 2.77
C ARG A 126 -10.15 -6.30 1.44
N LEU A 127 -9.03 -5.66 1.14
CA LEU A 127 -8.68 -5.16 -0.20
C LEU A 127 -7.47 -5.95 -0.70
N THR A 128 -7.51 -6.41 -1.95
CA THR A 128 -6.44 -7.20 -2.56
C THR A 128 -5.98 -6.54 -3.85
N PHE A 129 -4.67 -6.32 -3.99
CA PHE A 129 -4.07 -5.69 -5.16
C PHE A 129 -2.82 -6.42 -5.64
N PRO A 130 -2.50 -6.37 -6.94
CA PRO A 130 -1.17 -6.74 -7.41
C PRO A 130 -0.12 -5.84 -6.75
N PHE A 131 0.84 -6.44 -6.06
CA PHE A 131 1.79 -5.75 -5.20
C PHE A 131 2.60 -4.70 -5.95
N ASP A 132 3.19 -5.07 -7.10
CA ASP A 132 3.99 -4.13 -7.90
C ASP A 132 3.16 -2.96 -8.43
N SER A 133 1.96 -3.23 -8.94
CA SER A 133 1.06 -2.18 -9.44
C SER A 133 0.67 -1.21 -8.32
N PHE A 134 0.39 -1.73 -7.12
CA PHE A 134 0.05 -0.93 -5.96
C PHE A 134 1.23 -0.08 -5.47
N TYR A 135 2.42 -0.68 -5.32
CA TYR A 135 3.63 0.05 -4.96
C TYR A 135 3.94 1.18 -5.97
N ASN A 136 3.92 0.87 -7.26
CA ASN A 136 4.24 1.85 -8.31
C ASN A 136 3.26 3.01 -8.33
N ILE A 137 1.94 2.77 -8.15
CA ILE A 137 0.98 3.86 -8.12
C ILE A 137 1.11 4.73 -6.87
N LEU A 138 1.43 4.15 -5.72
CA LEU A 138 1.69 4.89 -4.49
C LEU A 138 2.94 5.77 -4.61
N MET A 139 4.02 5.26 -5.22
CA MET A 139 5.22 6.05 -5.51
C MET A 139 4.92 7.23 -6.44
N ARG A 140 4.14 7.01 -7.51
CA ARG A 140 3.72 8.08 -8.41
C ARG A 140 2.89 9.15 -7.69
N ILE A 141 2.00 8.75 -6.78
CA ILE A 141 1.24 9.69 -5.95
C ILE A 141 2.17 10.48 -5.03
N HIS A 142 3.11 9.81 -4.38
CA HIS A 142 4.09 10.44 -3.48
C HIS A 142 4.90 11.51 -4.23
N GLU A 143 5.49 11.17 -5.38
CA GLU A 143 6.23 12.11 -6.22
C GLU A 143 5.37 13.30 -6.67
N ARG A 144 4.12 13.02 -7.09
CA ARG A 144 3.20 14.06 -7.53
C ARG A 144 2.87 15.03 -6.40
N LEU A 145 2.52 14.53 -5.22
CA LEU A 145 2.18 15.39 -4.08
C LEU A 145 3.40 16.14 -3.53
N ARG A 146 4.60 15.53 -3.55
CA ARG A 146 5.85 16.18 -3.18
C ARG A 146 6.26 17.33 -4.09
N SER A 147 5.89 17.30 -5.37
CA SER A 147 6.19 18.41 -6.30
C SER A 147 5.49 19.74 -5.95
N PHE A 148 4.63 19.75 -4.93
CA PHE A 148 3.92 20.93 -4.45
C PHE A 148 4.49 21.51 -3.15
N ILE A 149 5.50 20.86 -2.55
CA ILE A 149 6.31 21.37 -1.44
C ILE A 149 7.60 21.93 -2.04
#